data_AF-A0A0D0P8W8-F1
#
_entry.id   AF-A0A0D0P8W8-F1
#
_cell.length_a   1.000
_cell.length_b   1.000
_cell.length_c   1.000
_cell.angle_alpha   90.00
_cell.angle_beta   90.00
_cell.angle_gamma   90.00
#
_symmetry.space_group_name_H-M   'P 1'
#
loop_
_entity.id
_entity.type
_entity.pdbx_description
1 polymer ?
#
loop_
_entity_poly.entity_id
_entity_poly.type
_entity_poly.pdbx_seq_one_letter_code
_entity_poly.pdbx_strand_id
1 'polypeptide(L)'
;MSLSRLMVAGLLAVSSNAVLAREYAYSDAHLHYVDFFQETAGMPKLLQAMADNRIEHVMISGIPVAKKWHEDEPKRPRYYAGDDADAYWYSATDVIVAAAVSKLTAEQRPHFHPFLSGFNPNDKNSDAHIQRMLDLYPGLWQGIGEVFT
;
A
#
# COMPACT_ATOMS: atom_id res chain seq x y z
N MET A 1 -44.25 -0.35 -37.37
CA MET A 1 -43.00 0.43 -37.43
C MET A 1 -42.22 0.03 -38.68
N SER A 2 -41.61 0.97 -39.39
CA SER A 2 -40.78 0.65 -40.57
C SER A 2 -39.57 -0.22 -40.18
N LEU A 3 -39.20 -1.18 -41.03
CA LEU A 3 -38.02 -2.05 -40.86
C LEU A 3 -36.73 -1.24 -40.64
N SER A 4 -36.62 -0.08 -41.29
CA SER A 4 -35.50 0.85 -41.11
C SER A 4 -35.40 1.44 -39.70
N ARG A 5 -36.53 1.70 -39.02
CA ARG A 5 -36.53 2.19 -37.63
C ARG A 5 -36.15 1.09 -36.64
N LEU A 6 -36.53 -0.16 -36.92
CA LEU A 6 -36.11 -1.32 -36.13
C LEU A 6 -34.61 -1.61 -36.27
N MET A 7 -34.06 -1.51 -37.47
CA MET A 7 -32.61 -1.65 -37.67
C MET A 7 -31.82 -0.55 -36.96
N VAL A 8 -32.25 0.71 -37.06
CA VAL A 8 -31.58 1.83 -36.37
C VAL A 8 -31.65 1.68 -34.85
N ALA A 9 -32.80 1.28 -34.31
CA ALA A 9 -32.95 1.01 -32.87
C ALA A 9 -32.07 -0.18 -32.41
N GLY A 10 -31.96 -1.23 -33.22
CA GLY A 10 -31.06 -2.36 -32.95
C GLY A 10 -29.58 -1.96 -32.98
N LEU A 11 -29.16 -1.16 -33.95
CA LEU A 11 -27.80 -0.60 -34.04
C LEU A 11 -27.47 0.29 -32.84
N LEU A 12 -28.40 1.13 -32.40
CA LEU A 12 -28.25 1.97 -31.20
C LEU A 12 -28.16 1.13 -29.92
N ALA A 13 -28.98 0.09 -29.78
CA ALA A 13 -28.93 -0.80 -28.61
C ALA A 13 -27.63 -1.62 -28.53
N VAL A 14 -27.10 -2.10 -29.66
CA VAL A 14 -25.83 -2.84 -29.71
C VAL A 14 -24.65 -1.91 -29.42
N SER A 15 -24.66 -0.68 -29.97
CA SER A 15 -23.60 0.30 -29.71
C SER A 15 -23.60 0.82 -28.26
N SER A 16 -24.75 0.90 -27.59
CA SER A 16 -24.79 1.26 -26.17
C SER A 16 -24.19 0.20 -25.24
N ASN A 17 -24.23 -1.10 -25.59
CA ASN A 17 -23.63 -2.16 -24.77
C ASN A 17 -22.08 -2.14 -24.85
N ALA A 18 -21.52 -1.76 -25.99
CA ALA A 18 -20.07 -1.61 -26.16
C ALA A 18 -19.49 -0.42 -25.36
N VAL A 19 -20.32 0.54 -24.95
CA VAL A 19 -19.90 1.75 -24.22
C VAL A 19 -19.95 1.57 -22.69
N LEU A 20 -20.59 0.52 -22.18
CA LEU A 20 -20.80 0.32 -20.73
C LEU A 20 -19.73 -0.52 -20.02
N ALA A 21 -18.89 -1.26 -20.74
CA ALA A 21 -17.74 -1.94 -20.14
C ALA A 21 -16.54 -0.98 -20.11
N ARG A 22 -16.58 0.05 -19.25
CA ARG A 22 -15.38 0.85 -18.98
C ARG A 22 -14.37 -0.04 -18.24
N GLU A 23 -13.27 -0.35 -18.91
CA GLU A 23 -12.10 -0.94 -18.25
C GLU A 23 -11.47 0.15 -17.37
N TYR A 24 -11.61 -0.03 -16.06
CA TYR A 24 -11.00 0.85 -15.07
C TYR A 24 -9.70 0.22 -14.60
N ALA A 25 -8.65 1.04 -14.58
CA ALA A 25 -7.44 0.81 -13.81
C ALA A 25 -7.51 1.63 -12.51
N TYR A 26 -6.91 1.11 -11.46
CA TYR A 26 -6.93 1.73 -10.13
C TYR A 26 -5.52 1.93 -9.61
N SER A 27 -5.35 2.93 -8.76
CA SER A 27 -4.17 3.08 -7.93
C SER A 27 -4.59 2.88 -6.49
N ASP A 28 -3.90 2.00 -5.78
CA ASP A 28 -4.02 1.93 -4.33
C ASP A 28 -3.21 3.08 -3.73
N ALA A 29 -3.92 4.04 -3.15
CA ALA A 29 -3.34 5.25 -2.60
C ALA A 29 -2.72 5.04 -1.20
N HIS A 30 -2.95 3.88 -0.56
CA HIS A 30 -2.48 3.63 0.80
C HIS A 30 -2.37 2.12 1.10
N LEU A 31 -1.18 1.57 0.90
CA LEU A 31 -0.88 0.18 1.25
C LEU A 31 0.21 0.10 2.33
N HIS A 32 -0.11 -0.57 3.43
CA HIS A 32 0.90 -1.04 4.38
C HIS A 32 1.44 -2.40 3.93
N TYR A 33 2.76 -2.48 3.71
CA TYR A 33 3.40 -3.72 3.29
C TYR A 33 3.52 -4.75 4.41
N VAL A 34 3.52 -4.26 5.65
CA VAL A 34 3.61 -5.06 6.87
C VAL A 34 2.39 -4.81 7.76
N ASP A 35 2.12 -5.73 8.69
CA ASP A 35 1.13 -5.52 9.74
C ASP A 35 1.74 -4.91 11.02
N PHE A 36 0.93 -4.76 12.08
CA PHE A 36 1.38 -4.23 13.38
C PHE A 36 2.38 -5.13 14.11
N PHE A 37 2.66 -6.32 13.59
CA PHE A 37 3.71 -7.23 14.06
C PHE A 37 4.90 -7.27 13.10
N GLN A 38 4.90 -6.39 12.09
CA GLN A 38 5.95 -6.24 11.10
C GLN A 38 6.07 -7.48 10.18
N GLU A 39 4.99 -8.27 10.08
CA GLU A 39 4.87 -9.45 9.22
C GLU A 39 4.25 -9.06 7.87
N THR A 40 4.63 -9.76 6.78
CA THR A 40 4.12 -9.49 5.43
C THR A 40 3.73 -10.76 4.70
N ALA A 41 2.70 -10.67 3.86
CA ALA A 41 2.34 -11.72 2.91
C ALA A 41 3.36 -11.88 1.76
N GLY A 42 4.22 -10.87 1.57
CA GLY A 42 5.29 -10.86 0.58
C GLY A 42 4.86 -10.34 -0.80
N MET A 43 5.83 -9.79 -1.52
CA MET A 43 5.65 -9.19 -2.84
C MET A 43 4.96 -10.09 -3.88
N PRO A 44 5.21 -11.42 -3.97
CA PRO A 44 4.51 -12.26 -4.93
C PRO A 44 2.98 -12.28 -4.72
N LYS A 45 2.52 -12.33 -3.47
CA LYS A 45 1.08 -12.28 -3.16
C LYS A 45 0.51 -10.89 -3.44
N LEU A 46 1.27 -9.83 -3.15
CA LEU A 46 0.87 -8.46 -3.45
C LEU A 46 0.70 -8.23 -4.96
N LEU A 47 1.68 -8.62 -5.77
CA LEU A 47 1.62 -8.52 -7.23
C LEU A 47 0.44 -9.30 -7.82
N GLN A 48 0.18 -10.51 -7.31
CA GLN A 48 -1.00 -11.29 -7.72
C GLN A 48 -2.30 -10.55 -7.38
N ALA A 49 -2.41 -10.03 -6.15
CA ALA A 49 -3.59 -9.27 -5.74
C ALA A 49 -3.79 -7.99 -6.56
N MET A 50 -2.70 -7.29 -6.91
CA MET A 50 -2.75 -6.13 -7.79
C MET A 50 -3.30 -6.50 -9.18
N ALA A 51 -2.79 -7.60 -9.76
CA ALA A 51 -3.26 -8.10 -11.05
C ALA A 51 -4.75 -8.51 -11.02
N ASP A 52 -5.15 -9.28 -10.01
CA ASP A 52 -6.53 -9.77 -9.85
C ASP A 52 -7.54 -8.63 -9.68
N ASN A 53 -7.10 -7.48 -9.15
CA ASN A 53 -7.96 -6.33 -8.83
C ASN A 53 -7.74 -5.11 -9.76
N ARG A 54 -6.91 -5.24 -10.81
CA ARG A 54 -6.59 -4.15 -11.75
C ARG A 54 -5.98 -2.91 -11.07
N ILE A 55 -5.11 -3.15 -10.09
CA ILE A 55 -4.30 -2.11 -9.45
C ILE A 55 -3.02 -1.94 -10.27
N GLU A 56 -2.82 -0.78 -10.88
CA GLU A 56 -1.63 -0.46 -11.66
C GLU A 56 -0.54 0.21 -10.83
N HIS A 57 -0.91 0.98 -9.80
CA HIS A 57 0.04 1.70 -8.96
C HIS A 57 -0.30 1.53 -7.48
N VAL A 58 0.72 1.46 -6.64
CA VAL A 58 0.60 1.32 -5.20
C VAL A 58 1.49 2.36 -4.53
N MET A 59 0.91 3.20 -3.67
CA MET A 59 1.67 3.85 -2.61
C MET A 59 1.93 2.81 -1.53
N ILE A 60 3.20 2.54 -1.25
CA ILE A 60 3.63 1.49 -0.33
C ILE A 60 4.40 2.09 0.83
N SER A 61 3.99 1.77 2.05
CA SER A 61 4.65 2.19 3.28
C SER A 61 4.76 1.04 4.27
N GLY A 62 5.54 1.28 5.33
CA GLY A 62 5.57 0.43 6.50
C GLY A 62 4.38 0.68 7.42
N ILE A 63 4.42 0.10 8.62
CA ILE A 63 3.62 0.58 9.75
C ILE A 63 4.60 1.12 10.79
N PRO A 64 4.55 2.41 11.15
CA PRO A 64 5.59 3.06 11.95
C PRO A 64 5.58 2.68 13.42
N VAL A 65 4.66 1.79 13.82
CA VAL A 65 4.52 1.27 15.17
C VAL A 65 4.41 -0.25 15.15
N ALA A 66 4.86 -0.88 16.23
CA ALA A 66 4.65 -2.30 16.49
C ALA A 66 3.80 -2.49 17.75
N LYS A 67 2.86 -3.43 17.70
CA LYS A 67 1.98 -3.77 18.83
C LYS A 67 2.72 -4.66 19.82
N LYS A 68 2.71 -4.30 21.10
CA LYS A 68 3.27 -5.15 22.16
C LYS A 68 2.35 -6.34 22.41
N TRP A 69 2.97 -7.46 22.76
CA TRP A 69 2.30 -8.54 23.48
C TRP A 69 2.68 -8.39 24.95
N HIS A 70 1.78 -7.84 25.76
CA HIS A 70 2.03 -7.61 27.18
C HIS A 70 1.95 -8.93 27.96
N GLU A 71 2.69 -9.03 29.08
CA GLU A 71 2.72 -10.25 29.90
C GLU A 71 1.37 -10.60 30.51
N ASP A 72 0.56 -9.58 30.78
CA ASP A 72 -0.80 -9.71 31.34
C ASP A 72 -1.86 -10.10 30.30
N GLU A 73 -1.52 -10.08 29.01
CA GLU A 73 -2.49 -10.41 27.95
C GLU A 73 -2.62 -11.92 27.78
N PRO A 74 -3.84 -12.48 27.86
CA PRO A 74 -4.06 -13.92 27.88
C PRO A 74 -3.69 -14.62 26.57
N LYS A 75 -3.49 -13.86 25.49
CA LYS A 75 -3.06 -14.35 24.17
C LYS A 75 -2.42 -13.23 23.37
N ARG A 76 -1.58 -13.60 22.38
CA ARG A 76 -1.02 -12.63 21.42
C ARG A 76 -2.16 -11.88 20.69
N PRO A 77 -2.14 -10.54 20.61
CA PRO A 77 -3.13 -9.78 19.86
C PRO A 77 -3.09 -10.15 18.37
N ARG A 78 -4.22 -10.00 17.68
CA ARG A 78 -4.32 -10.19 16.22
C ARG A 78 -4.33 -8.87 15.44
N TYR A 79 -4.47 -7.76 16.15
CA TYR A 79 -4.55 -6.42 15.57
C TYR A 79 -4.18 -5.39 16.65
N TYR A 80 -3.94 -4.13 16.26
CA TYR A 80 -3.51 -3.10 17.22
C TYR A 80 -4.54 -2.84 18.32
N ALA A 81 -5.83 -2.92 17.98
CA ALA A 81 -6.96 -2.79 18.91
C ALA A 81 -7.43 -4.14 19.47
N GLY A 82 -6.60 -5.19 19.38
CA GLY A 82 -6.96 -6.53 19.85
C GLY A 82 -6.97 -6.69 21.37
N ASP A 83 -6.29 -5.79 22.07
CA ASP A 83 -6.15 -5.71 23.52
C ASP A 83 -5.66 -4.30 23.95
N ASP A 84 -5.45 -4.10 25.25
CA ASP A 84 -5.07 -2.80 25.85
C ASP A 84 -3.55 -2.57 25.91
N ALA A 85 -2.72 -3.49 25.39
CA ALA A 85 -1.27 -3.34 25.41
C ALA A 85 -0.80 -2.16 24.52
N ASP A 86 0.28 -1.48 24.89
CA ASP A 86 0.74 -0.35 24.09
C ASP A 86 1.27 -0.77 22.70
N ALA A 87 1.35 0.21 21.80
CA ALA A 87 2.23 0.16 20.64
C ALA A 87 3.49 1.00 20.91
N TYR A 88 4.57 0.72 20.18
CA TYR A 88 5.80 1.51 20.25
C TYR A 88 6.34 1.82 18.86
N TRP A 89 7.07 2.92 18.72
CA TRP A 89 7.68 3.33 17.46
C TRP A 89 8.65 2.29 16.92
N TYR A 90 8.52 1.97 15.64
CA TYR A 90 9.32 0.94 14.99
C TYR A 90 9.91 1.43 13.66
N SER A 91 11.10 2.04 13.74
CA SER A 91 11.75 2.64 12.57
C SER A 91 12.25 1.65 11.53
N ALA A 92 12.51 0.40 11.91
CA ALA A 92 13.01 -0.60 10.97
C ALA A 92 11.97 -1.01 9.91
N THR A 93 10.70 -0.61 10.04
CA THR A 93 9.66 -0.88 9.03
C THR A 93 10.05 -0.38 7.64
N ASP A 94 10.72 0.77 7.55
CA ASP A 94 11.09 1.37 6.27
C ASP A 94 12.20 0.56 5.58
N VAL A 95 13.10 -0.06 6.34
CA VAL A 95 14.12 -0.98 5.81
C VAL A 95 13.48 -2.23 5.21
N ILE A 96 12.39 -2.72 5.80
CA ILE A 96 11.63 -3.87 5.27
C ILE A 96 11.02 -3.52 3.90
N VAL A 97 10.38 -2.35 3.80
CA VAL A 97 9.82 -1.83 2.54
C VAL A 97 10.92 -1.62 1.51
N ALA A 98 11.99 -0.94 1.88
CA ALA A 98 13.12 -0.67 0.99
C ALA A 98 13.74 -1.97 0.45
N ALA A 99 13.91 -2.99 1.30
CA ALA A 99 14.44 -4.29 0.89
C ALA A 99 13.48 -5.06 -0.04
N ALA A 100 12.16 -4.95 0.19
CA ALA A 100 11.15 -5.58 -0.65
C ALA A 100 11.08 -4.91 -2.03
N VAL A 101 10.97 -3.58 -2.06
CA VAL A 101 10.97 -2.80 -3.30
C VAL A 101 12.28 -3.02 -4.04
N SER A 102 13.44 -3.06 -3.36
CA SER A 102 14.78 -3.31 -3.93
C SER A 102 14.86 -4.54 -4.82
N LYS A 103 14.08 -5.59 -4.51
CA LYS A 103 14.11 -6.89 -5.21
C LYS A 103 13.18 -6.95 -6.44
N LEU A 104 12.36 -5.93 -6.68
CA LEU A 104 11.48 -5.87 -7.85
C LEU A 104 12.28 -5.83 -9.15
N THR A 105 11.71 -6.37 -10.23
CA THR A 105 12.29 -6.22 -11.56
C THR A 105 12.17 -4.78 -12.06
N ALA A 106 12.86 -4.46 -13.17
CA ALA A 106 12.80 -3.13 -13.77
C ALA A 106 11.38 -2.79 -14.28
N GLU A 107 10.61 -3.79 -14.69
CA GLU A 107 9.24 -3.65 -15.17
C GLU A 107 8.25 -3.48 -14.02
N GLN A 108 8.48 -4.14 -12.88
CA GLN A 108 7.60 -4.05 -11.72
C GLN A 108 7.78 -2.74 -10.95
N ARG A 109 9.02 -2.27 -10.82
CA ARG A 109 9.37 -1.14 -9.94
C ARG A 109 8.57 0.16 -10.19
N PRO A 110 8.28 0.58 -11.44
CA PRO A 110 7.51 1.81 -11.70
C PRO A 110 6.10 1.82 -11.11
N HIS A 111 5.54 0.65 -10.76
CA HIS A 111 4.22 0.50 -10.17
C HIS A 111 4.19 0.71 -8.65
N PHE A 112 5.35 0.86 -8.01
CA PHE A 112 5.45 1.02 -6.55
C PHE A 112 6.04 2.39 -6.21
N HIS A 113 5.36 3.10 -5.30
CA HIS A 113 5.70 4.44 -4.83
C HIS A 113 6.00 4.38 -3.32
N PRO A 114 7.27 4.18 -2.92
CA PRO A 114 7.63 3.97 -1.52
C PRO A 114 7.57 5.28 -0.72
N PHE A 115 6.91 5.26 0.43
CA PHE A 115 6.93 6.36 1.38
C PHE A 115 7.65 5.96 2.66
N LEU A 116 8.39 6.92 3.22
CA LEU A 116 9.08 6.82 4.49
C LEU A 116 8.07 7.09 5.61
N SER A 117 7.92 6.15 6.54
CA SER A 117 6.92 6.21 7.61
C SER A 117 7.51 6.02 9.01
N GLY A 118 8.61 5.27 9.14
CA GLY A 118 9.17 4.73 10.38
C GLY A 118 9.87 5.75 11.29
N PHE A 119 9.25 6.87 11.61
CA PHE A 119 9.80 7.85 12.54
C PHE A 119 8.79 8.20 13.64
N ASN A 120 9.30 8.71 14.77
CA ASN A 120 8.48 9.19 15.87
C ASN A 120 8.25 10.71 15.70
N PRO A 121 7.08 11.18 15.25
CA PRO A 121 6.87 12.61 15.05
C PRO A 121 6.84 13.42 16.35
N ASN A 122 6.75 12.75 17.51
CA ASN A 122 6.81 13.40 18.82
C ASN A 122 8.27 13.61 19.31
N ASP A 123 9.27 13.11 18.59
CA ASP A 123 10.69 13.39 18.84
C ASP A 123 11.23 14.44 17.86
N LYS A 124 11.73 15.55 18.40
CA LYS A 124 12.37 16.61 17.60
C LYS A 124 13.61 16.14 16.84
N ASN A 125 14.25 15.05 17.26
CA ASN A 125 15.40 14.46 16.58
C ASN A 125 15.01 13.56 15.39
N SER A 126 13.71 13.39 15.12
CA SER A 126 13.24 12.58 13.98
C SER A 126 13.60 13.19 12.63
N ASP A 127 13.88 14.49 12.56
CA ASP A 127 14.44 15.13 11.37
C ASP A 127 15.78 14.49 10.95
N ALA A 128 16.68 14.27 11.91
CA ALA A 128 17.96 13.60 11.68
C ALA A 128 17.76 12.11 11.33
N HIS A 129 16.69 11.48 11.79
CA HIS A 129 16.36 10.11 11.37
C HIS A 129 15.86 10.06 9.93
N ILE A 130 14.93 10.95 9.55
CA ILE A 130 14.44 11.06 8.18
C ILE A 130 15.61 11.33 7.23
N GLN A 131 16.51 12.27 7.55
CA GLN A 131 17.69 12.55 6.73
C GLN A 131 18.57 11.30 6.55
N ARG A 132 18.85 10.56 7.64
CA ARG A 132 19.61 9.30 7.55
C ARG A 132 18.97 8.28 6.61
N MET A 133 17.64 8.18 6.58
CA MET A 133 16.91 7.26 5.70
C MET A 133 16.92 7.72 4.24
N LEU A 134 16.87 9.03 3.98
CA LEU A 134 17.06 9.60 2.64
C LEU A 134 18.47 9.34 2.11
N ASP A 135 19.48 9.50 2.96
CA ASP A 135 20.89 9.27 2.60
C ASP A 135 21.19 7.77 2.39
N LEU A 136 20.56 6.90 3.18
CA LEU A 136 20.74 5.45 3.07
C LEU A 136 20.11 4.86 1.81
N TYR A 137 19.01 5.44 1.33
CA TYR A 137 18.29 4.99 0.13
C TYR A 137 18.04 6.15 -0.84
N PRO A 138 19.10 6.67 -1.49
CA PRO A 138 19.01 7.86 -2.33
C PRO A 138 18.07 7.62 -3.52
N GLY A 139 17.07 8.50 -3.65
CA GLY A 139 16.08 8.45 -4.74
C GLY A 139 15.00 7.38 -4.63
N LEU A 140 14.97 6.59 -3.54
CA LEU A 140 13.95 5.57 -3.32
C LEU A 140 12.60 6.19 -2.90
N TRP A 141 12.65 7.08 -1.92
CA TRP A 141 11.47 7.62 -1.24
C TRP A 141 10.78 8.68 -2.10
N GLN A 142 9.47 8.52 -2.29
CA GLN A 142 8.63 9.43 -3.09
C GLN A 142 7.68 10.27 -2.22
N GLY A 143 7.69 10.05 -0.90
CA GLY A 143 6.93 10.81 0.07
C GLY A 143 7.20 10.39 1.50
N ILE A 144 6.54 11.07 2.44
CA ILE A 144 6.58 10.78 3.88
C ILE A 144 5.16 10.48 4.34
N GLY A 145 4.96 9.35 5.00
CA GLY A 145 3.67 8.89 5.50
C GLY A 145 3.50 7.37 5.40
N GLU A 146 2.54 6.78 6.11
CA GLU A 146 1.64 7.42 7.08
C GLU A 146 2.37 7.90 8.34
N VAL A 147 1.92 9.03 8.91
CA VAL A 147 2.44 9.58 10.17
C VAL A 147 1.44 9.32 11.29
N PHE A 148 1.86 8.56 12.30
CA PHE A 148 1.04 8.27 13.48
C PHE A 148 1.35 9.32 14.56
N THR A 149 0.37 9.82 15.32
CA THR A 149 0.58 10.89 16.32
C THR A 149 -0.09 10.58 17.64
#